data_AF-A0A960TUX1-F1
#
_entry.id   AF-A0A960TUX1-F1
#
_cell.length_a   1.000
_cell.length_b   1.000
_cell.length_c   1.000
_cell.angle_alpha   90.00
_cell.angle_beta   90.00
_cell.angle_gamma   90.00
#
_symmetry.space_group_name_H-M   'P 1'
#
loop_
_entity.id
_entity.type
_entity.pdbx_description
1 polymer ?
#
loop_
_entity_poly.entity_id
_entity_poly.type
_entity_poly.pdbx_seq_one_letter_code
_entity_poly.pdbx_strand_id
1 'polypeptide(L)'
;MFPPEWPTMTEARKLLAKANALLEEQPRSRSHQDRALALYRRALDFQDSRLVWRNVGIVHFNREEWPEAETAFLRARDHYWLGLLYEWTGRLEKAWQEIRQAEPSSEQARVQARIARQLGLAADAIPALEAWDDVDARFELIHLYDRAGRYADAWRTAEEANAMKGQRDPEPFPAMRAAVEPENRRESPVFIIGMPRSGTTLLERMLAQHPALASRGESLFFEFIANQLEAGERIANIGAAYLMSHQKRTVDKYPMNFRYLDLIQGTFPDARIIDMRRDRDDTLISCWFRNFQGNLP
;
A
#
# COMPACT_ATOMS: atom_id res chain seq x y z
N MET A 1 -27.68 -5.82 53.18
CA MET A 1 -26.76 -6.62 52.34
C MET A 1 -26.97 -6.14 50.91
N PHE A 2 -26.15 -5.18 50.47
CA PHE A 2 -26.14 -4.73 49.07
C PHE A 2 -25.53 -5.87 48.23
N PRO A 3 -26.08 -6.20 47.05
CA PRO A 3 -25.45 -7.21 46.19
C PRO A 3 -24.05 -6.71 45.77
N PRO A 4 -23.06 -7.62 45.64
CA PRO A 4 -21.73 -7.25 45.19
C PRO A 4 -21.80 -6.53 43.84
N GLU A 5 -21.09 -5.41 43.74
CA GLU A 5 -21.00 -4.58 42.53
C GLU A 5 -20.63 -5.46 41.33
N TRP A 6 -21.49 -5.49 40.31
CA TRP A 6 -21.27 -6.29 39.10
C TRP A 6 -20.02 -5.76 38.35
N PRO A 7 -18.97 -6.57 38.14
CA PRO A 7 -17.74 -6.17 37.48
C PRO A 7 -17.88 -6.32 35.95
N THR A 8 -18.86 -5.66 35.33
CA THR A 8 -19.22 -5.98 33.93
C THR A 8 -18.51 -5.12 32.90
N MET A 9 -18.57 -3.79 33.05
CA MET A 9 -18.00 -2.87 32.05
C MET A 9 -16.48 -2.71 32.16
N THR A 10 -15.93 -2.80 33.37
CA THR A 10 -14.50 -2.61 33.62
C THR A 10 -13.69 -3.81 33.14
N GLU A 11 -14.19 -5.02 33.35
CA GLU A 11 -13.53 -6.27 32.98
C GLU A 11 -13.52 -6.48 31.47
N ALA A 12 -14.63 -6.21 30.79
CA ALA A 12 -14.70 -6.25 29.32
C ALA A 12 -13.67 -5.29 28.67
N ARG A 13 -13.53 -4.08 29.22
CA ARG A 13 -12.54 -3.09 28.76
C ARG A 13 -11.09 -3.56 28.99
N LYS A 14 -10.79 -4.17 30.13
CA LYS A 14 -9.46 -4.76 30.41
C LYS A 14 -9.11 -5.87 29.41
N LEU A 15 -10.07 -6.75 29.11
CA LEU A 15 -9.89 -7.83 28.13
C LEU A 15 -9.66 -7.30 26.73
N LEU A 16 -10.46 -6.31 26.30
CA LEU A 16 -10.30 -5.60 25.03
C LEU A 16 -8.92 -4.95 24.92
N ALA A 17 -8.50 -4.19 25.94
CA ALA A 17 -7.18 -3.54 25.95
C ALA A 17 -6.04 -4.56 25.84
N LYS A 18 -6.14 -5.67 26.57
CA LYS A 18 -5.15 -6.75 26.51
C LYS A 18 -5.12 -7.44 25.15
N ALA A 19 -6.27 -7.63 24.51
CA ALA A 19 -6.35 -8.18 23.17
C ALA A 19 -5.69 -7.26 22.13
N ASN A 20 -5.99 -5.96 22.19
CA ASN A 20 -5.40 -4.96 21.30
C ASN A 20 -3.87 -4.90 21.47
N ALA A 21 -3.36 -4.91 22.71
CA ALA A 21 -1.92 -4.89 22.98
C ALA A 21 -1.17 -6.07 22.34
N LEU A 22 -1.77 -7.27 22.33
CA LEU A 22 -1.17 -8.43 21.65
C LEU A 22 -1.06 -8.23 20.13
N LEU A 23 -2.05 -7.57 19.53
CA LEU A 23 -2.07 -7.29 18.10
C LEU A 23 -1.16 -6.10 17.73
N GLU A 24 -0.96 -5.15 18.63
CA GLU A 24 0.02 -4.07 18.46
C GLU A 24 1.46 -4.60 18.51
N GLU A 25 1.74 -5.53 19.43
CA GLU A 25 3.08 -6.12 19.59
C GLU A 25 3.46 -7.00 18.38
N GLN A 26 2.57 -7.91 17.96
CA GLN A 26 2.83 -8.81 16.83
C GLN A 26 1.56 -9.05 15.99
N PRO A 27 1.18 -8.12 15.09
CA PRO A 27 -0.09 -8.15 14.37
C PRO A 27 -0.25 -9.36 13.44
N ARG A 28 0.86 -9.88 12.91
CA ARG A 28 0.90 -11.02 11.98
C ARG A 28 1.15 -12.37 12.66
N SER A 29 1.39 -12.38 13.97
CA SER A 29 1.68 -13.61 14.70
C SER A 29 0.41 -14.41 14.94
N ARG A 30 0.34 -15.62 14.36
CA ARG A 30 -0.83 -16.51 14.50
C ARG A 30 -1.18 -16.77 15.97
N SER A 31 -0.16 -16.99 16.81
CA SER A 31 -0.31 -17.19 18.25
C SER A 31 -0.89 -15.96 18.98
N HIS A 32 -0.44 -14.76 18.64
CA HIS A 32 -0.99 -13.52 19.22
C HIS A 32 -2.44 -13.31 18.80
N GLN A 33 -2.76 -13.57 17.53
CA GLN A 33 -4.12 -13.50 17.02
C GLN A 33 -5.06 -14.50 17.71
N ASP A 34 -4.64 -15.75 17.93
CA ASP A 34 -5.47 -16.75 18.65
C ASP A 34 -5.75 -16.32 20.08
N ARG A 35 -4.74 -15.78 20.78
CA ARG A 35 -4.89 -15.25 22.14
C ARG A 35 -5.80 -14.02 22.17
N ALA A 36 -5.68 -13.12 21.20
CA ALA A 36 -6.56 -11.95 21.07
C ALA A 36 -8.01 -12.37 20.83
N LEU A 37 -8.28 -13.33 19.93
CA LEU A 37 -9.62 -13.88 19.70
C LEU A 37 -10.21 -14.51 20.95
N ALA A 38 -9.43 -15.25 21.73
CA ALA A 38 -9.89 -15.81 23.00
C ALA A 38 -10.27 -14.72 24.03
N LEU A 39 -9.50 -13.63 24.08
CA LEU A 39 -9.80 -12.48 24.93
C LEU A 39 -11.04 -11.72 24.46
N TYR A 40 -11.23 -11.53 23.15
CA TYR A 40 -12.45 -10.93 22.61
C TYR A 40 -13.69 -11.77 22.89
N ARG A 41 -13.62 -13.10 22.71
CA ARG A 41 -14.74 -14.01 23.07
C ARG A 41 -15.10 -13.87 24.55
N ARG A 42 -14.10 -13.88 25.44
CA ARG A 42 -14.34 -13.60 26.87
C ARG A 42 -14.93 -12.23 27.12
N ALA A 43 -14.52 -11.19 26.38
CA ALA A 43 -15.09 -9.85 26.54
C ALA A 43 -16.58 -9.81 26.14
N LEU A 44 -16.95 -10.55 25.08
CA LEU A 44 -18.33 -10.69 24.61
C LEU A 44 -19.23 -11.42 25.62
N ASP A 45 -18.68 -12.30 26.45
CA ASP A 45 -19.42 -12.95 27.55
C ASP A 45 -19.90 -11.93 28.60
N PHE A 46 -19.21 -10.79 28.75
CA PHE A 46 -19.61 -9.71 29.66
C PHE A 46 -20.49 -8.66 28.97
N GLN A 47 -20.19 -8.34 27.71
CA GLN A 47 -20.89 -7.29 26.98
C GLN A 47 -20.89 -7.57 25.47
N ASP A 48 -22.09 -7.74 24.89
CA ASP A 48 -22.26 -7.74 23.44
C ASP A 48 -21.92 -6.35 22.89
N SER A 49 -20.81 -6.26 22.14
CA SER A 49 -20.18 -4.99 21.79
C SER A 49 -19.82 -4.94 20.32
N ARG A 50 -20.37 -3.94 19.62
CA ARG A 50 -20.03 -3.62 18.23
C ARG A 50 -18.53 -3.49 18.00
N LEU A 51 -17.84 -2.81 18.92
CA LEU A 51 -16.39 -2.60 18.82
C LEU A 51 -15.62 -3.93 18.91
N VAL A 52 -16.02 -4.82 19.82
CA VAL A 52 -15.35 -6.11 19.98
C VAL A 52 -15.61 -7.00 18.76
N TRP A 53 -16.85 -7.04 18.25
CA TRP A 53 -17.18 -7.77 17.03
C TRP A 53 -16.42 -7.25 15.81
N ARG A 54 -16.29 -5.92 15.65
CA ARG A 54 -15.46 -5.33 14.60
C ARG A 54 -14.02 -5.82 14.69
N ASN A 55 -13.43 -5.81 15.89
CA ASN A 55 -12.04 -6.25 16.08
C ASN A 55 -11.88 -7.76 15.83
N VAL A 56 -12.85 -8.60 16.23
CA VAL A 56 -12.89 -10.02 15.88
C VAL A 56 -12.91 -10.20 14.35
N GLY A 57 -13.75 -9.44 13.66
CA GLY A 57 -13.84 -9.46 12.20
C GLY A 57 -12.54 -9.06 11.52
N ILE A 58 -11.86 -8.01 11.99
CA ILE A 58 -10.54 -7.58 11.47
C ILE A 58 -9.50 -8.69 11.61
N VAL A 59 -9.47 -9.40 12.75
CA VAL A 59 -8.52 -10.52 12.94
C VAL A 59 -8.81 -11.65 11.96
N HIS A 60 -10.07 -12.04 11.78
CA HIS A 60 -10.45 -13.07 10.81
C HIS A 60 -10.19 -12.62 9.35
N PHE A 61 -10.44 -11.35 9.02
CA PHE A 61 -10.14 -10.77 7.72
C PHE A 61 -8.64 -10.86 7.39
N ASN A 62 -7.77 -10.48 8.34
CA ASN A 62 -6.32 -10.57 8.17
C ASN A 62 -5.79 -12.02 8.07
N ARG A 63 -6.61 -12.99 8.48
CA ARG A 63 -6.35 -14.43 8.38
C ARG A 63 -6.96 -15.06 7.13
N GLU A 64 -7.65 -14.28 6.31
CA GLU A 64 -8.39 -14.76 5.15
C GLU A 64 -9.53 -15.74 5.50
N GLU A 65 -10.04 -15.65 6.73
CA GLU A 65 -11.16 -16.43 7.26
C GLU A 65 -12.47 -15.68 6.98
N TRP A 66 -12.85 -15.64 5.69
CA TRP A 66 -13.93 -14.78 5.19
C TRP A 66 -15.30 -15.01 5.85
N PRO A 67 -15.78 -16.26 6.06
CA PRO A 67 -17.07 -16.50 6.69
C PRO A 67 -17.14 -16.00 8.14
N GLU A 68 -16.06 -16.18 8.90
CA GLU A 68 -15.94 -15.71 10.28
C GLU A 68 -15.86 -14.19 10.34
N ALA A 69 -15.10 -13.58 9.42
CA ALA A 69 -15.03 -12.12 9.28
C ALA A 69 -16.42 -11.53 8.96
N GLU A 70 -17.13 -12.10 7.98
CA GLU A 70 -18.48 -11.66 7.60
C GLU A 70 -19.45 -11.74 8.78
N THR A 71 -19.46 -12.87 9.49
CA THR A 71 -20.31 -13.08 10.67
C THR A 71 -20.05 -12.02 11.73
N ALA A 72 -18.78 -11.73 12.01
CA ALA A 72 -18.38 -10.75 13.00
C ALA A 72 -18.74 -9.32 12.57
N PHE A 73 -18.51 -8.93 11.31
CA PHE A 73 -18.89 -7.60 10.82
C PHE A 73 -20.40 -7.39 10.76
N LEU A 74 -21.18 -8.44 10.44
CA LEU A 74 -22.65 -8.41 10.52
C LEU A 74 -23.13 -8.20 11.97
N ARG A 75 -22.52 -8.90 12.94
CA ARG A 75 -22.80 -8.69 14.38
C ARG A 75 -22.43 -7.28 14.83
N ALA A 76 -21.35 -6.74 14.30
CA ALA A 76 -20.94 -5.35 14.54
C ALA A 76 -21.85 -4.33 13.83
N ARG A 77 -22.61 -4.71 12.79
CA ARG A 77 -23.24 -3.76 11.87
C ARG A 77 -22.21 -2.76 11.31
N ASP A 78 -21.04 -3.28 10.95
CA ASP A 78 -19.93 -2.48 10.43
C ASP A 78 -19.95 -2.47 8.91
N HIS A 79 -20.75 -1.55 8.37
CA HIS A 79 -20.95 -1.38 6.93
C HIS A 79 -19.65 -1.07 6.16
N TYR A 80 -18.68 -0.41 6.80
CA TYR A 80 -17.39 -0.11 6.17
C TYR A 80 -16.60 -1.40 5.93
N TRP A 81 -16.43 -2.21 6.99
CA TRP A 81 -15.71 -3.48 6.88
C TRP A 81 -16.45 -4.54 6.06
N LEU A 82 -17.79 -4.55 6.07
CA LEU A 82 -18.56 -5.38 5.15
C LEU A 82 -18.33 -4.95 3.68
N GLY A 83 -18.32 -3.65 3.42
CA GLY A 83 -18.00 -3.10 2.09
C GLY A 83 -16.63 -3.58 1.59
N LEU A 84 -15.59 -3.45 2.43
CA LEU A 84 -14.24 -3.94 2.12
C LEU A 84 -14.19 -5.46 1.92
N LEU A 85 -14.84 -6.24 2.79
CA LEU A 85 -14.88 -7.70 2.68
C LEU A 85 -15.53 -8.15 1.38
N TYR A 86 -16.66 -7.56 1.02
CA TYR A 86 -17.37 -7.89 -0.20
C TYR A 86 -16.61 -7.45 -1.44
N GLU A 87 -15.94 -6.30 -1.42
CA GLU A 87 -15.04 -5.90 -2.49
C GLU A 87 -13.91 -6.92 -2.67
N TRP A 88 -13.23 -7.28 -1.59
CA TRP A 88 -12.10 -8.21 -1.60
C TRP A 88 -12.48 -9.60 -2.11
N THR A 89 -13.68 -10.05 -1.76
CA THR A 89 -14.24 -11.35 -2.19
C THR A 89 -14.96 -11.29 -3.54
N GLY A 90 -14.91 -10.16 -4.25
CA GLY A 90 -15.50 -9.99 -5.58
C GLY A 90 -17.03 -9.86 -5.62
N ARG A 91 -17.70 -9.70 -4.47
CA ARG A 91 -19.16 -9.53 -4.33
C ARG A 91 -19.54 -8.06 -4.45
N LEU A 92 -19.26 -7.46 -5.61
CA LEU A 92 -19.26 -6.01 -5.80
C LEU A 92 -20.62 -5.34 -5.53
N GLU A 93 -21.74 -5.95 -5.90
CA GLU A 93 -23.07 -5.37 -5.66
C GLU A 93 -23.39 -5.30 -4.15
N LYS A 94 -22.99 -6.32 -3.39
CA LYS A 94 -23.09 -6.29 -1.92
C LYS A 94 -22.15 -5.25 -1.33
N ALA A 95 -20.92 -5.16 -1.84
CA ALA A 95 -19.95 -4.14 -1.42
C ALA A 95 -20.53 -2.73 -1.60
N TRP A 96 -21.16 -2.48 -2.75
CA TRP A 96 -21.82 -1.22 -3.06
C TRP A 96 -22.99 -0.89 -2.13
N GLN A 97 -23.81 -1.88 -1.80
CA GLN A 97 -24.93 -1.70 -0.86
C GLN A 97 -24.45 -1.36 0.55
N GLU A 98 -23.42 -2.04 1.03
CA GLU A 98 -22.87 -1.84 2.38
C GLU A 98 -22.11 -0.53 2.49
N ILE A 99 -21.18 -0.24 1.58
CA ILE A 99 -20.31 0.92 1.72
C ILE A 99 -21.09 2.24 1.73
N ARG A 100 -22.24 2.31 1.06
CA ARG A 100 -23.13 3.48 1.05
C ARG A 100 -23.88 3.71 2.37
N GLN A 101 -23.94 2.69 3.23
CA GLN A 101 -24.54 2.77 4.57
C GLN A 101 -23.48 3.04 5.65
N ALA A 102 -22.19 3.01 5.30
CA ALA A 102 -21.12 3.30 6.24
C ALA A 102 -21.08 4.77 6.65
N GLU A 103 -20.52 5.04 7.83
CA GLU A 103 -20.32 6.40 8.33
C GLU A 103 -19.45 7.19 7.31
N PRO A 104 -19.91 8.38 6.83
CA PRO A 104 -19.17 9.14 5.84
C PRO A 104 -17.77 9.54 6.33
N SER A 105 -16.77 9.20 5.54
CA SER A 105 -15.37 9.61 5.74
C SER A 105 -14.67 9.64 4.37
N SER A 106 -13.55 10.36 4.27
CA SER A 106 -12.73 10.33 3.05
C SER A 106 -12.29 8.90 2.68
N GLU A 107 -11.94 8.09 3.67
CA GLU A 107 -11.57 6.68 3.47
C GLU A 107 -12.75 5.87 2.90
N GLN A 108 -13.94 5.99 3.50
CA GLN A 108 -15.17 5.36 3.00
C GLN A 108 -15.50 5.80 1.57
N ALA A 109 -15.42 7.10 1.27
CA ALA A 109 -15.75 7.63 -0.04
C ALA A 109 -14.79 7.12 -1.12
N ARG A 110 -13.50 6.96 -0.80
CA ARG A 110 -12.50 6.36 -1.71
C ARG A 110 -12.77 4.88 -1.96
N VAL A 111 -13.18 4.12 -0.95
CA VAL A 111 -13.61 2.72 -1.12
C VAL A 111 -14.86 2.66 -2.00
N GLN A 112 -15.85 3.52 -1.75
CA GLN A 112 -17.07 3.64 -2.56
C GLN A 112 -16.73 3.97 -4.03
N ALA A 113 -15.81 4.89 -4.28
CA ALA A 113 -15.34 5.25 -5.61
C ALA A 113 -14.69 4.05 -6.34
N ARG A 114 -13.84 3.29 -5.65
CA ARG A 114 -13.18 2.10 -6.22
C ARG A 114 -14.17 1.00 -6.60
N ILE A 115 -15.17 0.73 -5.75
CA ILE A 115 -16.26 -0.21 -6.04
C ILE A 115 -17.09 0.29 -7.23
N ALA A 116 -17.49 1.56 -7.22
CA ALA A 116 -18.29 2.17 -8.29
C ALA A 116 -17.62 2.07 -9.67
N ARG A 117 -16.30 2.28 -9.74
CA ARG A 117 -15.54 2.13 -11.00
C ARG A 117 -15.59 0.71 -11.55
N GLN A 118 -15.58 -0.30 -10.68
CA GLN A 118 -15.66 -1.71 -11.10
C GLN A 118 -17.07 -2.09 -11.58
N LEU A 119 -18.11 -1.46 -11.02
CA LEU A 119 -19.52 -1.67 -11.41
C LEU A 119 -19.98 -0.79 -12.58
N GLY A 120 -19.16 0.14 -13.06
CA GLY A 120 -19.58 1.12 -14.07
C GLY A 120 -20.51 2.23 -13.54
N LEU A 121 -20.53 2.42 -12.21
CA LEU A 121 -21.38 3.40 -11.50
C LEU A 121 -20.59 4.66 -11.09
N ALA A 122 -19.56 5.02 -11.85
CA ALA A 122 -18.63 6.09 -11.46
C ALA A 122 -19.34 7.43 -11.17
N ALA A 123 -20.35 7.78 -11.98
CA ALA A 123 -21.12 9.01 -11.80
C ALA A 123 -21.86 9.06 -10.43
N ASP A 124 -22.35 7.92 -9.94
CA ASP A 124 -23.10 7.83 -8.68
C ASP A 124 -22.22 8.03 -7.45
N ALA A 125 -20.92 7.78 -7.56
CA ALA A 125 -19.96 7.92 -6.46
C ALA A 125 -19.35 9.33 -6.37
N ILE A 126 -19.48 10.16 -7.41
CA ILE A 126 -18.91 11.53 -7.45
C ILE A 126 -19.33 12.37 -6.22
N PRO A 127 -20.63 12.48 -5.88
CA PRO A 127 -21.05 13.37 -4.78
C PRO A 127 -20.50 12.96 -3.41
N ALA A 128 -20.28 11.67 -3.19
CA ALA A 128 -19.72 11.17 -1.94
C ALA A 128 -18.25 11.59 -1.75
N LEU A 129 -17.52 11.74 -2.86
CA LEU A 129 -16.10 12.06 -2.85
C LEU A 129 -15.84 13.58 -2.95
N GLU A 130 -16.71 14.33 -3.65
CA GLU A 130 -16.68 15.81 -3.69
C GLU A 130 -16.83 16.45 -2.30
N ALA A 131 -17.37 15.72 -1.31
CA ALA A 131 -17.50 16.19 0.06
C ALA A 131 -16.15 16.29 0.82
N TRP A 132 -15.06 15.79 0.25
CA TRP A 132 -13.75 15.68 0.90
C TRP A 132 -12.68 16.42 0.12
N ASP A 133 -11.91 17.27 0.81
CA ASP A 133 -10.93 18.15 0.19
C ASP A 133 -9.48 17.75 0.46
N ASP A 134 -9.23 16.46 0.64
CA ASP A 134 -7.88 15.91 0.78
C ASP A 134 -7.31 15.40 -0.55
N VAL A 135 -5.98 15.28 -0.61
CA VAL A 135 -5.25 14.87 -1.81
C VAL A 135 -5.71 13.51 -2.33
N ASP A 136 -5.92 12.53 -1.45
CA ASP A 136 -6.29 11.18 -1.86
C ASP A 136 -7.71 11.15 -2.44
N ALA A 137 -8.65 11.89 -1.84
CA ALA A 137 -10.00 12.03 -2.36
C ALA A 137 -10.01 12.69 -3.75
N ARG A 138 -9.25 13.78 -3.95
CA ARG A 138 -9.17 14.45 -5.26
C ARG A 138 -8.59 13.52 -6.33
N PHE A 139 -7.57 12.72 -6.02
CA PHE A 139 -7.01 11.78 -7.00
C PHE A 139 -7.96 10.63 -7.37
N GLU A 140 -8.77 10.13 -6.43
CA GLU A 140 -9.84 9.18 -6.79
C GLU A 140 -10.97 9.85 -7.59
N LEU A 141 -11.26 11.14 -7.32
CA LEU A 141 -12.30 11.90 -8.02
C LEU A 141 -11.96 12.12 -9.50
N ILE A 142 -10.68 12.36 -9.82
CA ILE A 142 -10.16 12.34 -11.19
C ILE A 142 -10.61 11.06 -11.93
N HIS A 143 -10.42 9.90 -11.30
CA HIS A 143 -10.75 8.62 -11.91
C HIS A 143 -12.27 8.41 -12.08
N LEU A 144 -13.08 8.98 -11.19
CA LEU A 144 -14.54 8.98 -11.35
C LEU A 144 -14.98 9.87 -12.52
N TYR A 145 -14.45 11.09 -12.61
CA TYR A 145 -14.75 12.01 -13.70
C TYR A 145 -14.36 11.44 -15.07
N ASP A 146 -13.15 10.89 -15.18
CA ASP A 146 -12.68 10.23 -16.41
C ASP A 146 -13.63 9.10 -16.84
N ARG A 147 -14.03 8.23 -15.89
CA ARG A 147 -14.96 7.13 -16.16
C ARG A 147 -16.38 7.59 -16.49
N ALA A 148 -16.80 8.74 -15.98
CA ALA A 148 -18.07 9.36 -16.31
C ALA A 148 -18.03 10.18 -17.62
N GLY A 149 -16.89 10.25 -18.32
CA GLY A 149 -16.71 11.06 -19.52
C GLY A 149 -16.62 12.57 -19.27
N ARG A 150 -16.42 12.99 -18.01
CA ARG A 150 -16.28 14.39 -17.58
C ARG A 150 -14.82 14.83 -17.61
N TYR A 151 -14.18 14.78 -18.79
CA TYR A 151 -12.73 14.98 -18.92
C TYR A 151 -12.24 16.37 -18.49
N ALA A 152 -13.03 17.42 -18.71
CA ALA A 152 -12.67 18.76 -18.26
C ALA A 152 -12.63 18.88 -16.74
N ASP A 153 -13.55 18.20 -16.04
CA ASP A 153 -13.58 18.16 -14.58
C ASP A 153 -12.42 17.30 -14.06
N ALA A 154 -12.14 16.15 -14.69
CA ALA A 154 -10.98 15.34 -14.36
C ALA A 154 -9.67 16.14 -14.44
N TRP A 155 -9.50 16.92 -15.52
CA TRP A 155 -8.31 17.76 -15.70
C TRP A 155 -8.19 18.82 -14.61
N ARG A 156 -9.27 19.57 -14.35
CA ARG A 156 -9.29 20.61 -13.31
C ARG A 156 -8.97 20.04 -11.92
N THR A 157 -9.59 18.91 -11.56
CA THR A 157 -9.31 18.24 -10.29
C THR A 157 -7.88 17.73 -10.22
N ALA A 158 -7.26 17.34 -11.33
CA ALA A 158 -5.84 16.98 -11.37
C ALA A 158 -4.93 18.19 -11.13
N GLU A 159 -5.23 19.35 -11.70
CA GLU A 159 -4.51 20.60 -11.41
C GLU A 159 -4.59 20.95 -9.92
N GLU A 160 -5.80 20.89 -9.37
CA GLU A 160 -6.08 21.14 -7.95
C GLU A 160 -5.35 20.14 -7.04
N ALA A 161 -5.38 18.84 -7.35
CA ALA A 161 -4.73 17.81 -6.55
C ALA A 161 -3.20 17.92 -6.57
N ASN A 162 -2.60 18.17 -7.74
CA ASN A 162 -1.15 18.36 -7.86
C ASN A 162 -0.69 19.65 -7.17
N ALA A 163 -1.49 20.73 -7.23
CA ALA A 163 -1.18 21.96 -6.50
C ALA A 163 -1.10 21.75 -4.97
N MET A 164 -1.92 20.85 -4.41
CA MET A 164 -1.85 20.50 -2.98
C MET A 164 -0.58 19.77 -2.58
N LYS A 165 0.00 18.97 -3.48
CA LYS A 165 1.24 18.22 -3.20
C LYS A 165 2.46 19.13 -3.10
N GLY A 166 2.36 20.36 -3.62
CA GLY A 166 3.47 21.31 -3.72
C GLY A 166 4.45 20.95 -4.82
N GLN A 167 5.35 21.88 -5.12
CA GLN A 167 6.47 21.65 -6.03
C GLN A 167 7.68 21.18 -5.24
N ARG A 168 8.39 20.19 -5.78
CA ARG A 168 9.69 19.76 -5.26
C ARG A 168 10.74 20.09 -6.31
N ASP A 169 11.78 20.81 -5.89
CA ASP A 169 12.91 21.07 -6.76
C ASP A 169 13.62 19.74 -7.08
N PRO A 170 14.15 19.58 -8.31
CA PRO A 170 14.92 18.41 -8.65
C PRO A 170 16.18 18.37 -7.78
N GLU A 171 16.26 17.39 -6.89
CA GLU A 171 17.48 17.12 -6.12
C GLU A 171 18.63 16.75 -7.07
N PRO A 172 19.87 17.19 -6.80
CA PRO A 172 21.03 16.79 -7.58
C PRO A 172 21.27 15.27 -7.51
N PHE A 173 21.96 14.74 -8.52
CA PHE A 173 22.40 13.35 -8.52
C PHE A 173 23.69 13.23 -7.68
N PRO A 174 23.69 12.42 -6.62
CA PRO A 174 24.92 12.22 -5.86
C PRO A 174 25.96 11.45 -6.68
N ALA A 175 27.24 11.74 -6.44
CA ALA A 175 28.37 11.04 -7.05
C ALA A 175 29.06 10.17 -5.98
N MET A 176 28.76 8.87 -5.98
CA MET A 176 29.05 7.89 -4.93
C MET A 176 29.83 6.67 -5.41
N ARG A 177 30.15 6.56 -6.70
CA ARG A 177 30.86 5.38 -7.24
C ARG A 177 32.15 5.02 -6.50
N ALA A 178 32.92 6.02 -6.07
CA ALA A 178 34.18 5.81 -5.35
C ALA A 178 34.00 5.42 -3.87
N ALA A 179 32.78 5.46 -3.35
CA ALA A 179 32.47 5.17 -1.95
C ALA A 179 32.18 3.70 -1.68
N VAL A 180 32.23 2.84 -2.71
CA VAL A 180 31.81 1.43 -2.61
C VAL A 180 32.82 0.45 -3.19
N GLU A 181 32.88 -0.73 -2.61
CA GLU A 181 33.68 -1.86 -3.10
C GLU A 181 32.88 -2.69 -4.12
N PRO A 182 33.50 -3.13 -5.23
CA PRO A 182 32.81 -3.90 -6.26
C PRO A 182 32.56 -5.35 -5.82
N GLU A 183 31.33 -5.82 -6.02
CA GLU A 183 30.90 -7.21 -5.87
C GLU A 183 30.95 -7.91 -7.24
N ASN A 184 32.08 -8.55 -7.52
CA ASN A 184 32.30 -9.26 -8.77
C ASN A 184 31.60 -10.63 -8.76
N ARG A 185 30.43 -10.72 -9.41
CA ARG A 185 29.68 -11.97 -9.59
C ARG A 185 29.38 -12.24 -11.06
N ARG A 186 29.46 -13.52 -11.45
CA ARG A 186 29.08 -13.98 -12.80
C ARG A 186 27.61 -13.67 -13.13
N GLU A 187 26.74 -13.65 -12.12
CA GLU A 187 25.31 -13.36 -12.26
C GLU A 187 24.95 -12.01 -11.62
N SER A 188 25.59 -10.92 -12.06
CA SER A 188 25.24 -9.57 -11.58
C SER A 188 23.77 -9.24 -11.84
N PRO A 189 23.12 -8.46 -10.94
CA PRO A 189 21.72 -8.08 -11.08
C PRO A 189 21.42 -7.35 -12.40
N VAL A 190 20.15 -7.43 -12.80
CA VAL A 190 19.56 -6.62 -13.86
C VAL A 190 18.73 -5.53 -13.20
N PHE A 191 18.93 -4.28 -13.61
CA PHE A 191 18.16 -3.15 -13.14
C PHE A 191 17.27 -2.63 -14.27
N ILE A 192 15.98 -2.44 -13.97
CA ILE A 192 15.02 -1.80 -14.86
C ILE A 192 14.76 -0.40 -14.32
N ILE A 193 15.15 0.61 -15.10
CA ILE A 193 15.02 2.02 -14.75
C ILE A 193 14.15 2.76 -15.77
N GLY A 194 13.87 4.02 -15.50
CA GLY A 194 13.17 4.92 -16.42
C GLY A 194 12.21 5.82 -15.66
N MET A 195 11.33 6.50 -16.37
CA MET A 195 10.25 7.26 -15.72
C MET A 195 9.17 6.31 -15.18
N PRO A 196 8.47 6.63 -14.08
CA PRO A 196 7.22 5.97 -13.74
C PRO A 196 6.28 5.97 -14.96
N ARG A 197 5.42 4.96 -15.09
CA ARG A 197 4.42 4.83 -16.18
C ARG A 197 4.97 4.56 -17.59
N SER A 198 6.27 4.31 -17.73
CA SER A 198 6.93 3.90 -18.99
C SER A 198 6.86 2.40 -19.31
N GLY A 199 6.13 1.61 -18.52
CA GLY A 199 5.98 0.15 -18.74
C GLY A 199 7.01 -0.72 -18.03
N THR A 200 7.79 -0.18 -17.11
CA THR A 200 8.80 -0.92 -16.30
C THR A 200 8.22 -2.17 -15.62
N THR A 201 7.04 -2.09 -15.01
CA THR A 201 6.37 -3.24 -14.36
C THR A 201 5.98 -4.34 -15.36
N LEU A 202 5.61 -3.98 -16.60
CA LEU A 202 5.28 -4.99 -17.62
C LEU A 202 6.54 -5.78 -18.00
N LEU A 203 7.66 -5.08 -18.25
CA LEU A 203 8.93 -5.73 -18.56
C LEU A 203 9.41 -6.61 -17.39
N GLU A 204 9.34 -6.10 -16.16
CA GLU A 204 9.68 -6.88 -14.98
C GLU A 204 8.88 -8.18 -14.91
N ARG A 205 7.56 -8.10 -15.12
CA ARG A 205 6.69 -9.28 -15.13
C ARG A 205 7.06 -10.27 -16.23
N MET A 206 7.44 -9.80 -17.42
CA MET A 206 7.92 -10.65 -18.50
C MET A 206 9.23 -11.37 -18.12
N LEU A 207 10.20 -10.64 -17.54
CA LEU A 207 11.47 -11.22 -17.10
C LEU A 207 11.29 -12.19 -15.92
N ALA A 208 10.37 -11.90 -15.00
CA ALA A 208 10.07 -12.76 -13.86
C ALA A 208 9.49 -14.13 -14.25
N GLN A 209 9.00 -14.31 -15.48
CA GLN A 209 8.60 -15.62 -16.00
C GLN A 209 9.79 -16.53 -16.35
N HIS A 210 11.01 -15.98 -16.48
CA HIS A 210 12.17 -16.76 -16.84
C HIS A 210 12.70 -17.54 -15.61
N PRO A 211 12.94 -18.87 -15.72
CA PRO A 211 13.27 -19.70 -14.56
C PRO A 211 14.59 -19.33 -13.85
N ALA A 212 15.53 -18.70 -14.56
CA ALA A 212 16.80 -18.22 -14.01
C ALA A 212 16.74 -16.82 -13.37
N LEU A 213 15.61 -16.12 -13.45
CA LEU A 213 15.45 -14.77 -12.92
C LEU A 213 14.51 -14.76 -11.71
N ALA A 214 14.71 -13.79 -10.82
CA ALA A 214 13.78 -13.50 -9.72
C ALA A 214 13.58 -11.98 -9.62
N SER A 215 12.31 -11.55 -9.60
CA SER A 215 11.97 -10.15 -9.33
C SER A 215 12.17 -9.83 -7.85
N ARG A 216 12.79 -8.69 -7.59
CA ARG A 216 12.94 -8.08 -6.26
C ARG A 216 11.84 -7.05 -5.96
N GLY A 217 11.07 -6.65 -6.97
CA GLY A 217 10.12 -5.54 -6.88
C GLY A 217 10.80 -4.16 -6.87
N GLU A 218 10.08 -3.17 -6.35
CA GLU A 218 10.55 -1.79 -6.18
C GLU A 218 11.40 -1.66 -4.92
N SER A 219 12.70 -1.93 -5.04
CA SER A 219 13.63 -1.85 -3.91
C SER A 219 14.18 -0.43 -3.72
N LEU A 220 13.93 0.16 -2.55
CA LEU A 220 14.55 1.42 -2.12
C LEU A 220 15.98 1.25 -1.58
N PHE A 221 16.62 0.11 -1.85
CA PHE A 221 17.91 -0.23 -1.24
C PHE A 221 18.99 0.79 -1.57
N PHE A 222 19.15 1.14 -2.84
CA PHE A 222 20.19 2.09 -3.25
C PHE A 222 19.89 3.53 -2.82
N GLU A 223 18.62 3.91 -2.74
CA GLU A 223 18.20 5.18 -2.11
C GLU A 223 18.59 5.22 -0.63
N PHE A 224 18.32 4.14 0.12
CA PHE A 224 18.72 4.04 1.51
C PHE A 224 20.24 4.13 1.68
N ILE A 225 21.01 3.38 0.89
CA ILE A 225 22.49 3.41 0.94
C ILE A 225 23.01 4.81 0.60
N ALA A 226 22.48 5.46 -0.43
CA ALA A 226 22.88 6.80 -0.82
C ALA A 226 22.70 7.80 0.32
N ASN A 227 21.54 7.79 0.98
CA ASN A 227 21.26 8.68 2.11
C ASN A 227 22.24 8.46 3.28
N GLN A 228 22.64 7.22 3.56
CA GLN A 228 23.62 6.94 4.61
C GLN A 228 25.04 7.40 4.24
N LEU A 229 25.45 7.20 2.98
CA LEU A 229 26.74 7.68 2.49
C LEU A 229 26.82 9.21 2.53
N GLU A 230 25.74 9.91 2.17
CA GLU A 230 25.61 11.37 2.30
C GLU A 230 25.69 11.84 3.76
N ALA A 231 25.14 11.06 4.70
CA ALA A 231 25.28 11.31 6.13
C ALA A 231 26.69 11.01 6.67
N GLY A 232 27.62 10.54 5.82
CA GLY A 232 29.00 10.23 6.18
C GLY A 232 29.21 8.84 6.75
N GLU A 233 28.21 7.96 6.68
CA GLU A 233 28.36 6.57 7.13
C GLU A 233 29.28 5.78 6.20
N ARG A 234 30.04 4.83 6.77
CA ARG A 234 30.84 3.88 6.01
C ARG A 234 30.16 2.53 6.01
N ILE A 235 29.61 2.14 4.87
CA ILE A 235 28.89 0.88 4.72
C ILE A 235 29.77 -0.11 3.96
N ALA A 236 30.12 -1.21 4.61
CA ALA A 236 30.85 -2.31 3.98
C ALA A 236 29.89 -3.36 3.40
N ASN A 237 30.37 -4.15 2.44
CA ASN A 237 29.67 -5.31 1.91
C ASN A 237 28.27 -5.02 1.33
N ILE A 238 28.09 -3.84 0.72
CA ILE A 238 26.81 -3.39 0.14
C ILE A 238 26.27 -4.42 -0.88
N GLY A 239 27.13 -4.93 -1.76
CA GLY A 239 26.75 -5.94 -2.75
C GLY A 239 26.28 -7.25 -2.13
N ALA A 240 27.01 -7.77 -1.13
CA ALA A 240 26.60 -8.96 -0.40
C ALA A 240 25.26 -8.76 0.33
N ALA A 241 25.08 -7.63 1.02
CA ALA A 241 23.84 -7.28 1.72
C ALA A 241 22.64 -7.21 0.77
N TYR A 242 22.83 -6.62 -0.42
CA TYR A 242 21.81 -6.56 -1.46
C TYR A 242 21.35 -7.97 -1.90
N LEU A 243 22.28 -8.92 -1.98
CA LEU A 243 22.05 -10.27 -2.50
C LEU A 243 21.62 -11.31 -1.45
N MET A 244 21.63 -10.99 -0.14
CA MET A 244 21.40 -11.95 0.96
C MET A 244 20.13 -12.80 0.82
N SER A 245 19.08 -12.30 0.16
CA SER A 245 17.79 -12.99 0.01
C SER A 245 17.54 -13.63 -1.37
N HIS A 246 18.51 -13.62 -2.28
CA HIS A 246 18.29 -13.99 -3.68
C HIS A 246 19.17 -15.16 -4.12
N GLN A 247 18.53 -16.29 -4.46
CA GLN A 247 19.22 -17.51 -4.97
C GLN A 247 19.35 -17.54 -6.50
N LYS A 248 18.61 -16.69 -7.19
CA LYS A 248 18.63 -16.53 -8.65
C LYS A 248 19.17 -15.16 -9.00
N ARG A 249 19.54 -14.96 -10.27
CA ARG A 249 19.89 -13.64 -10.78
C ARG A 249 18.72 -12.67 -10.59
N THR A 250 18.99 -11.62 -9.83
CA THR A 250 17.98 -10.63 -9.43
C THR A 250 17.63 -9.69 -10.57
N VAL A 251 16.33 -9.42 -10.74
CA VAL A 251 15.77 -8.30 -11.50
C VAL A 251 15.21 -7.30 -10.51
N ASP A 252 15.83 -6.14 -10.42
CA ASP A 252 15.37 -5.04 -9.58
C ASP A 252 14.75 -3.96 -10.47
N LYS A 253 13.47 -3.69 -10.20
CA LYS A 253 12.72 -2.67 -10.93
C LYS A 253 12.34 -1.61 -9.93
N TYR A 254 13.10 -0.53 -9.90
CA TYR A 254 12.69 0.72 -9.29
C TYR A 254 13.00 1.82 -10.30
N PRO A 255 11.98 2.49 -10.89
CA PRO A 255 12.22 3.43 -11.99
C PRO A 255 13.27 4.49 -11.63
N MET A 256 13.22 4.99 -10.40
CA MET A 256 14.11 6.01 -9.85
C MET A 256 15.55 5.53 -9.58
N ASN A 257 15.88 4.26 -9.76
CA ASN A 257 17.28 3.79 -9.70
C ASN A 257 18.19 4.50 -10.73
N PHE A 258 17.63 5.20 -11.73
CA PHE A 258 18.43 6.08 -12.60
C PHE A 258 19.19 7.15 -11.79
N ARG A 259 18.71 7.51 -10.59
CA ARG A 259 19.39 8.46 -9.69
C ARG A 259 20.66 7.91 -9.05
N TYR A 260 20.81 6.58 -9.00
CA TYR A 260 21.87 5.88 -8.26
C TYR A 260 22.71 4.98 -9.18
N LEU A 261 22.74 5.26 -10.50
CA LEU A 261 23.43 4.41 -11.47
C LEU A 261 24.93 4.30 -11.19
N ASP A 262 25.53 5.37 -10.71
CA ASP A 262 26.94 5.43 -10.34
C ASP A 262 27.25 4.54 -9.12
N LEU A 263 26.38 4.53 -8.11
CA LEU A 263 26.45 3.66 -6.94
C LEU A 263 26.20 2.20 -7.31
N ILE A 264 25.20 1.94 -8.16
CA ILE A 264 24.86 0.62 -8.69
C ILE A 264 26.05 0.06 -9.49
N GLN A 265 26.63 0.84 -10.40
CA GLN A 265 27.77 0.41 -11.21
C GLN A 265 29.08 0.31 -10.41
N GLY A 266 29.22 1.08 -9.32
CA GLY A 266 30.31 0.90 -8.35
C GLY A 266 30.19 -0.43 -7.62
N THR A 267 28.98 -0.78 -7.18
CA THR A 267 28.71 -2.02 -6.44
C THR A 267 28.71 -3.25 -7.35
N PHE A 268 28.15 -3.15 -8.55
CA PHE A 268 28.00 -4.25 -9.51
C PHE A 268 28.50 -3.81 -10.90
N PRO A 269 29.81 -3.89 -11.18
CA PRO A 269 30.38 -3.43 -12.44
C PRO A 269 29.77 -4.07 -13.70
N ASP A 270 29.36 -5.34 -13.60
CA ASP A 270 28.77 -6.13 -14.69
C ASP A 270 27.24 -6.09 -14.74
N ALA A 271 26.60 -5.26 -13.90
CA ALA A 271 25.14 -5.11 -13.88
C ALA A 271 24.61 -4.72 -15.26
N ARG A 272 23.46 -5.31 -15.63
CA ARG A 272 22.74 -4.92 -16.85
C ARG A 272 21.70 -3.87 -16.48
N ILE A 273 21.73 -2.73 -17.17
CA ILE A 273 20.75 -1.65 -17.00
C ILE A 273 19.83 -1.64 -18.22
N ILE A 274 18.53 -1.73 -17.98
CA ILE A 274 17.48 -1.60 -19.01
C ILE A 274 16.75 -0.29 -18.75
N ASP A 275 16.93 0.68 -19.65
CA ASP A 275 16.24 1.98 -19.62
C ASP A 275 14.91 1.90 -20.39
N MET A 276 13.80 2.00 -19.67
CA MET A 276 12.46 1.97 -20.24
C MET A 276 12.05 3.36 -20.72
N ARG A 277 11.82 3.46 -22.03
CA ARG A 277 11.37 4.68 -22.69
C ARG A 277 9.97 4.49 -23.25
N ARG A 278 9.14 5.49 -22.99
CA ARG A 278 7.81 5.68 -23.56
C ARG A 278 7.73 7.13 -24.06
N ASP A 279 6.78 7.40 -24.95
CA ASP A 279 6.46 8.76 -25.32
C ASP A 279 6.33 9.66 -24.08
N ARG A 280 6.90 10.87 -24.19
CA ARG A 280 7.01 11.80 -23.07
C ARG A 280 5.63 12.24 -22.61
N ASP A 281 4.74 12.58 -23.54
CA ASP A 281 3.45 13.18 -23.23
C ASP A 281 2.52 12.12 -22.64
N ASP A 282 2.57 10.88 -23.15
CA ASP A 282 1.94 9.70 -22.53
C ASP A 282 2.35 9.49 -21.07
N THR A 283 3.66 9.65 -20.81
CA THR A 283 4.24 9.44 -19.48
C THR A 283 3.81 10.55 -18.53
N LEU A 284 3.92 11.81 -18.96
CA LEU A 284 3.54 12.98 -18.19
C LEU A 284 2.06 12.95 -17.84
N ILE A 285 1.18 12.73 -18.81
CA ILE A 285 -0.27 12.64 -18.57
C ILE A 285 -0.57 11.49 -17.60
N SER A 286 0.04 10.31 -17.79
CA SER A 286 -0.19 9.20 -16.86
C SER A 286 0.34 9.47 -15.45
N CYS A 287 1.40 10.25 -15.28
CA CYS A 287 1.90 10.65 -13.96
C CYS A 287 1.00 11.72 -13.33
N TRP A 288 0.56 12.70 -14.12
CA TRP A 288 -0.27 13.82 -13.67
C TRP A 288 -1.56 13.38 -12.99
N PHE A 289 -2.18 12.32 -13.50
CA PHE A 289 -3.43 11.78 -12.98
C PHE A 289 -3.26 10.71 -11.89
N ARG A 290 -2.07 10.55 -11.29
CA ARG A 290 -1.80 9.51 -10.29
C ARG A 290 -1.20 10.06 -9.01
N ASN A 291 -1.79 9.68 -7.87
CA ASN A 291 -1.14 9.86 -6.59
C ASN A 291 -0.10 8.76 -6.36
N PHE A 292 1.17 9.03 -6.69
CA PHE A 292 2.26 8.15 -6.28
C PHE A 292 2.48 8.26 -4.77
N GLN A 293 2.47 7.14 -4.06
CA GLN A 293 2.86 7.10 -2.65
C GLN A 293 4.39 7.07 -2.52
N GLY A 294 4.93 7.79 -1.52
CA GLY A 294 6.38 7.89 -1.27
C GLY A 294 7.05 9.12 -1.91
N ASN A 295 8.39 9.19 -1.84
CA ASN A 295 9.21 10.28 -2.39
C ASN A 295 9.33 10.27 -3.93
N LEU A 296 8.38 9.65 -4.63
CA LEU A 296 8.36 9.68 -6.09
C LEU A 296 8.04 11.12 -6.54
N PRO A 297 8.91 11.77 -7.32
CA PRO A 297 8.68 13.13 -7.83
C PRO A 297 7.42 13.20 -8.70
#